data_AF-A0A395XB84-F1
#
_entry.id   AF-A0A395XB84-F1
#
_cell.length_a   1.000
_cell.length_b   1.000
_cell.length_c   1.000
_cell.angle_alpha   90.00
_cell.angle_beta   90.00
_cell.angle_gamma   90.00
#
_symmetry.space_group_name_H-M   'P 1'
#
loop_
_entity.id
_entity.type
_entity.pdbx_description
1 polymer ?
#
loop_
_entity_poly.entity_id
_entity_poly.type
_entity_poly.pdbx_seq_one_letter_code
_entity_poly.pdbx_strand_id
1 'polypeptide(L)'
;MAKVINTKIDDGIFTFTFTNNEDEVFSSFKLNPTDINVAARAEELGEYFDQLKNSIQKVTSGKEVAELNKQIEDKINYLLGYEASKDLFKEPITATTVFGNGQVFAYIVLDKIAEAIAPEIEKRKKKMQTAVNKYVEKYTK
;
A
#
# COMPACT_ATOMS: atom_id res chain seq x y z
N MET A 1 36.70 24.79 3.88
CA MET A 1 35.32 24.74 3.34
C MET A 1 34.99 23.29 3.02
N ALA A 2 33.90 22.74 3.55
CA ALA A 2 33.50 21.36 3.25
C ALA A 2 32.93 21.29 1.83
N LYS A 3 33.38 20.31 1.04
CA LYS A 3 32.88 20.07 -0.32
C LYS A 3 31.63 19.18 -0.22
N VAL A 4 30.48 19.69 -0.65
CA VAL A 4 29.23 18.92 -0.76
C VAL A 4 29.11 18.41 -2.19
N ILE A 5 28.80 17.13 -2.36
CA ILE A 5 28.54 16.49 -3.66
C ILE A 5 27.11 15.98 -3.66
N ASN A 6 26.30 16.43 -4.61
CA ASN A 6 24.90 16.01 -4.78
C ASN A 6 24.77 15.11 -6.01
N THR A 7 24.05 14.00 -5.87
CA THR A 7 23.75 13.07 -6.97
C THR A 7 22.24 12.88 -7.05
N LYS A 8 21.67 12.94 -8.25
CA LYS A 8 20.25 12.62 -8.50
C LYS A 8 20.09 11.11 -8.64
N ILE A 9 19.12 10.55 -7.93
CA ILE A 9 18.77 9.14 -7.98
C ILE A 9 17.26 9.08 -8.21
N ASP A 10 16.83 8.19 -9.11
CA ASP A 10 15.42 7.82 -9.22
C ASP A 10 15.05 7.00 -7.98
N ASP A 11 14.14 7.54 -7.16
CA ASP A 11 13.72 6.92 -5.91
C ASP A 11 12.75 5.74 -6.12
N GLY A 12 12.27 5.54 -7.36
CA GLY A 12 11.33 4.49 -7.71
C GLY A 12 9.96 4.65 -7.03
N ILE A 13 9.64 5.84 -6.53
CA ILE A 13 8.38 6.10 -5.85
C ILE A 13 7.28 6.35 -6.88
N PHE A 14 6.21 5.56 -6.77
CA PHE A 14 5.01 5.71 -7.57
C PHE A 14 4.05 6.65 -6.83
N THR A 15 3.43 7.55 -7.58
CA THR A 15 2.34 8.40 -7.07
C THR A 15 1.03 7.88 -7.66
N PHE A 16 0.15 7.40 -6.78
CA PHE A 16 -1.19 6.95 -7.11
C PHE A 16 -2.15 8.10 -6.92
N THR A 17 -3.03 8.31 -7.88
CA THR A 17 -4.05 9.37 -7.85
C THR A 17 -5.41 8.75 -8.13
N PHE A 18 -6.42 9.22 -7.40
CA PHE A 18 -7.81 8.83 -7.60
C PHE A 18 -8.59 10.05 -8.08
N THR A 19 -9.28 9.88 -9.20
CA THR A 19 -10.08 10.93 -9.84
C THR A 19 -11.56 10.59 -9.80
N ASN A 20 -12.40 11.62 -9.73
CA ASN A 20 -13.85 11.47 -9.90
C ASN A 20 -14.21 11.34 -11.40
N ASN A 21 -15.51 11.26 -11.71
CA ASN A 21 -15.99 11.17 -13.09
C ASN A 21 -15.73 12.45 -13.92
N GLU A 22 -15.28 13.54 -13.30
CA GLU A 22 -14.92 14.81 -13.93
C GLU A 22 -13.39 14.96 -14.08
N ASP A 23 -12.64 13.87 -13.88
CA ASP A 23 -11.17 13.80 -13.88
C ASP A 23 -10.49 14.66 -12.79
N GLU A 24 -11.24 15.14 -11.80
CA GLU A 24 -10.67 15.87 -10.67
C GLU A 24 -10.05 14.92 -9.65
N VAL A 25 -8.80 15.19 -9.27
CA VAL A 25 -8.09 14.42 -8.24
C VAL A 25 -8.69 14.74 -6.88
N PHE A 26 -9.28 13.75 -6.23
CA PHE A 26 -9.81 13.90 -4.87
C PHE A 26 -8.90 13.26 -3.80
N SER A 27 -8.00 12.36 -4.20
CA SER A 27 -7.13 11.63 -3.27
C SER A 27 -5.86 11.13 -3.95
N SER A 28 -4.77 10.99 -3.20
CA SER A 28 -3.51 10.45 -3.71
C SER A 28 -2.63 9.87 -2.61
N PHE A 29 -1.71 8.97 -2.98
CA PHE A 29 -0.67 8.48 -2.09
C PHE A 29 0.61 8.11 -2.85
N LYS A 30 1.71 7.98 -2.11
CA LYS A 30 3.00 7.52 -2.61
C LYS A 30 3.32 6.12 -2.10
N LEU A 31 3.94 5.32 -2.95
CA LEU A 31 4.41 3.98 -2.61
C LEU A 31 5.68 3.67 -3.38
N ASN A 32 6.68 3.10 -2.71
CA ASN A 32 7.79 2.46 -3.40
C ASN A 32 7.51 0.96 -3.50
N PRO A 33 7.09 0.42 -4.66
CA PRO A 33 6.80 -1.00 -4.83
C PRO A 33 8.06 -1.86 -4.71
N THR A 34 9.24 -1.23 -4.77
CA THR A 34 10.54 -1.86 -4.52
C THR A 34 10.97 -1.77 -3.05
N ASP A 35 10.17 -1.25 -2.13
CA ASP A 35 10.50 -1.43 -0.71
C ASP A 35 10.04 -2.82 -0.24
N ILE A 36 10.98 -3.67 0.16
CA ILE A 36 10.66 -5.04 0.63
C ILE A 36 9.84 -5.02 1.91
N ASN A 37 9.98 -3.96 2.72
CA ASN A 37 9.20 -3.83 3.93
C ASN A 37 7.73 -3.59 3.63
N VAL A 38 7.38 -2.94 2.50
CA VAL A 38 5.96 -2.80 2.11
C VAL A 38 5.38 -4.17 1.77
N ALA A 39 6.11 -5.00 1.02
CA ALA A 39 5.65 -6.35 0.70
C ALA A 39 5.42 -7.19 1.97
N ALA A 40 6.37 -7.17 2.92
CA ALA A 40 6.23 -7.87 4.19
C ALA A 40 5.00 -7.38 4.99
N ARG A 41 4.82 -6.06 5.09
CA ARG A 41 3.66 -5.46 5.76
C ARG A 41 2.34 -5.79 5.07
N ALA A 42 2.32 -5.91 3.74
CA ALA A 42 1.14 -6.32 2.98
C ALA A 42 0.72 -7.76 3.34
N GLU A 43 1.69 -8.68 3.47
CA GLU A 43 1.43 -10.05 3.91
C GLU A 43 0.88 -10.10 5.34
N GLU A 44 1.49 -9.35 6.28
CA GLU A 44 1.02 -9.25 7.67
C GLU A 44 -0.43 -8.72 7.78
N LEU A 45 -0.79 -7.76 6.93
CA LEU A 45 -2.13 -7.16 6.96
C LEU A 45 -3.22 -8.06 6.37
N GLY A 46 -2.86 -9.08 5.58
CA GLY A 46 -3.82 -10.04 5.03
C GLY A 46 -4.67 -10.69 6.13
N GLU A 47 -4.04 -11.10 7.24
CA GLU A 47 -4.73 -11.69 8.40
C GLU A 47 -5.65 -10.68 9.10
N TYR A 48 -5.23 -9.42 9.18
CA TYR A 48 -6.04 -8.36 9.79
C TYR A 48 -7.31 -8.08 8.98
N PHE A 49 -7.23 -8.02 7.66
CA PHE A 49 -8.40 -7.77 6.82
C PHE A 49 -9.40 -8.92 6.84
N ASP A 50 -8.95 -10.16 7.02
CA ASP A 50 -9.85 -11.31 7.21
C ASP A 50 -10.58 -11.22 8.57
N GLN A 51 -9.90 -10.76 9.63
CA GLN A 51 -10.54 -10.47 10.91
C GLN A 51 -11.52 -9.29 10.82
N LEU A 52 -11.17 -8.23 10.07
CA LEU A 52 -12.00 -7.05 9.86
C LEU A 52 -13.34 -7.41 9.22
N LYS A 53 -13.36 -8.36 8.27
CA LYS A 53 -14.58 -8.89 7.65
C LYS A 53 -15.58 -9.40 8.70
N ASN A 54 -15.09 -10.12 9.70
CA ASN A 54 -15.93 -10.62 10.80
C ASN A 54 -16.39 -9.50 11.73
N SER A 55 -15.57 -8.47 11.94
CA SER A 55 -15.92 -7.30 12.76
C SER A 55 -17.01 -6.46 12.11
N ILE A 56 -16.95 -6.22 10.79
CA ILE A 56 -17.95 -5.46 10.05
C ILE A 56 -19.34 -6.08 10.17
N GLN A 57 -19.46 -7.41 10.14
CA GLN A 57 -20.74 -8.12 10.30
C GLN A 57 -21.39 -7.91 11.68
N LYS A 58 -20.61 -7.52 12.70
CA LYS A 58 -21.07 -7.33 14.07
C LYS A 58 -21.33 -5.86 14.42
N VAL A 59 -21.06 -4.94 13.50
CA VAL A 59 -21.30 -3.51 13.72
C VAL A 59 -22.79 -3.24 13.82
N THR A 60 -23.19 -2.50 14.85
CA THR A 60 -24.60 -2.16 15.12
C THR A 60 -24.85 -0.66 15.15
N SER A 61 -23.79 0.16 15.11
CA SER A 61 -23.90 1.62 15.25
C SER A 61 -22.88 2.39 14.40
N GLY A 62 -23.22 3.64 14.04
CA GLY A 62 -22.31 4.53 13.31
C GLY A 62 -21.02 4.89 14.07
N LYS A 63 -21.04 4.83 15.41
CA LYS A 63 -19.82 5.03 16.23
C LYS A 63 -18.81 3.89 16.04
N GLU A 64 -19.29 2.66 15.97
CA GLU A 64 -18.44 1.49 15.69
C GLU A 64 -17.88 1.55 14.26
N VAL A 65 -18.66 2.03 13.28
CA VAL A 65 -18.15 2.29 11.92
C VAL A 65 -17.02 3.32 11.93
N ALA A 66 -17.16 4.40 12.69
CA ALA A 66 -16.12 5.43 12.79
C ALA A 66 -14.83 4.90 13.45
N GLU A 67 -14.95 4.01 14.43
CA GLU A 67 -13.79 3.35 15.05
C GLU A 67 -13.10 2.40 14.06
N LEU A 68 -13.87 1.60 13.32
CA LEU A 68 -13.32 0.75 12.25
C LEU A 68 -12.64 1.59 11.16
N ASN A 69 -13.22 2.74 10.80
CA ASN A 69 -12.62 3.65 9.85
C ASN A 69 -11.20 4.07 10.29
N LYS A 70 -11.04 4.50 11.55
CA LYS A 70 -9.72 4.85 12.09
C LYS A 70 -8.76 3.67 12.09
N GLN A 71 -9.21 2.47 12.46
CA GLN A 71 -8.34 1.30 12.45
C GLN A 71 -7.85 0.96 11.03
N ILE A 72 -8.72 1.08 10.02
CA ILE A 72 -8.35 0.89 8.62
C ILE A 72 -7.31 1.92 8.19
N GLU A 73 -7.52 3.20 8.54
CA GLU A 73 -6.57 4.28 8.26
C GLU A 73 -5.18 3.99 8.87
N ASP A 74 -5.13 3.57 10.14
CA ASP A 74 -3.90 3.22 10.83
C ASP A 74 -3.18 2.04 10.17
N LYS A 75 -3.93 1.03 9.69
CA LYS A 75 -3.35 -0.09 8.96
C LYS A 75 -2.80 0.32 7.60
N ILE A 76 -3.45 1.23 6.89
CA ILE A 76 -2.93 1.76 5.62
C ILE A 76 -1.68 2.60 5.86
N ASN A 77 -1.64 3.39 6.93
CA ASN A 77 -0.44 4.10 7.36
C ASN A 77 0.71 3.14 7.66
N TYR A 78 0.43 2.08 8.41
CA TYR A 78 1.40 1.03 8.69
C TYR A 78 1.93 0.41 7.40
N LEU A 79 1.05 0.02 6.47
CA LEU A 79 1.42 -0.57 5.17
C LEU A 79 2.36 0.33 4.37
N LEU A 80 2.02 1.62 4.28
CA LEU A 80 2.75 2.59 3.48
C LEU A 80 4.00 3.12 4.19
N GLY A 81 4.06 3.04 5.51
CA GLY A 81 5.22 3.44 6.32
C GLY A 81 5.28 4.91 6.65
N TYR A 82 4.18 5.62 6.44
CA TYR A 82 4.01 7.03 6.77
C TYR A 82 2.52 7.33 6.95
N GLU A 83 2.21 8.53 7.41
CA GLU A 83 0.84 8.99 7.68
C GLU A 83 0.09 9.37 6.38
N ALA A 84 -0.16 8.38 5.52
CA ALA A 84 -0.84 8.54 4.24
C ALA A 84 -2.35 8.79 4.36
N SER A 85 -2.97 8.31 5.44
CA SER A 85 -4.42 8.35 5.64
C SER A 85 -4.98 9.75 5.60
N LYS A 86 -4.23 10.74 6.09
CA LYS A 86 -4.61 12.16 6.06
C LYS A 86 -4.79 12.69 4.65
N ASP A 87 -4.00 12.21 3.70
CA ASP A 87 -4.08 12.62 2.29
C ASP A 87 -5.04 11.75 1.49
N LEU A 88 -5.15 10.48 1.89
CA LEU A 88 -6.02 9.50 1.26
C LEU A 88 -7.50 9.73 1.59
N PHE A 89 -7.83 9.89 2.87
CA PHE A 89 -9.18 9.82 3.40
C PHE A 89 -9.60 11.16 4.00
N LYS A 90 -10.08 12.06 3.13
CA LYS A 90 -10.55 13.40 3.50
C LYS A 90 -12.06 13.48 3.33
N GLU A 91 -12.73 14.01 4.35
CA GLU A 91 -14.16 14.28 4.29
C GLU A 91 -14.53 15.04 2.99
N PRO A 92 -15.56 14.59 2.25
CA PRO A 92 -16.58 13.61 2.64
C PRO A 92 -16.25 12.14 2.30
N ILE A 93 -15.03 11.84 1.83
CA ILE A 93 -14.60 10.49 1.39
C ILE A 93 -13.62 9.90 2.41
N THR A 94 -14.12 9.00 3.25
CA THR A 94 -13.35 8.29 4.28
C THR A 94 -12.97 6.89 3.83
N ALA A 95 -12.17 6.17 4.62
CA ALA A 95 -11.72 4.82 4.29
C ALA A 95 -12.88 3.83 4.12
N THR A 96 -13.96 3.98 4.91
CA THR A 96 -15.16 3.14 4.85
C THR A 96 -16.23 3.65 3.87
N THR A 97 -15.99 4.73 3.13
CA THR A 97 -16.93 5.21 2.11
C THR A 97 -17.19 4.12 1.07
N VAL A 98 -18.47 3.83 0.84
CA VAL A 98 -18.94 2.92 -0.21
C VAL A 98 -19.35 3.78 -1.40
N PHE A 99 -18.72 3.56 -2.55
CA PHE A 99 -19.07 4.26 -3.78
C PHE A 99 -20.32 3.67 -4.44
N GLY A 100 -20.87 4.38 -5.45
CA GLY A 100 -22.08 3.96 -6.16
C GLY A 100 -22.00 2.59 -6.83
N ASN A 101 -20.79 2.06 -7.05
CA ASN A 101 -20.56 0.72 -7.58
C ASN A 101 -20.47 -0.37 -6.47
N GLY A 102 -20.66 -0.01 -5.21
CA GLY A 102 -20.60 -0.91 -4.06
C GLY A 102 -19.19 -1.19 -3.52
N GLN A 103 -18.14 -0.63 -4.12
CA GLN A 103 -16.77 -0.80 -3.62
C GLN A 103 -16.48 0.15 -2.46
N VAL A 104 -15.77 -0.35 -1.44
CA VAL A 104 -15.27 0.44 -0.32
C VAL A 104 -13.94 1.07 -0.70
N PHE A 105 -13.75 2.36 -0.41
CA PHE A 105 -12.57 3.09 -0.87
C PHE A 105 -11.25 2.48 -0.37
N ALA A 106 -11.16 2.09 0.90
CA ALA A 106 -9.97 1.43 1.44
C ALA A 106 -9.58 0.16 0.66
N TYR A 107 -10.56 -0.63 0.20
CA TYR A 107 -10.28 -1.84 -0.57
C TYR A 107 -9.76 -1.52 -1.97
N ILE A 108 -10.28 -0.47 -2.59
CA ILE A 108 -9.72 0.03 -3.87
C ILE A 108 -8.25 0.44 -3.69
N VAL A 109 -7.91 1.14 -2.60
CA VAL A 109 -6.52 1.53 -2.30
C VAL A 109 -5.63 0.29 -2.12
N LEU A 110 -6.07 -0.69 -1.35
CA LEU A 110 -5.31 -1.93 -1.11
C LEU A 110 -5.09 -2.74 -2.39
N ASP A 111 -6.12 -2.85 -3.25
CA ASP A 111 -6.00 -3.52 -4.54
C ASP A 111 -4.93 -2.84 -5.40
N LYS A 112 -4.89 -1.50 -5.45
CA LYS A 112 -3.85 -0.76 -6.19
C LYS A 112 -2.45 -0.93 -5.61
N ILE A 113 -2.33 -1.04 -4.29
CA ILE A 113 -1.05 -1.38 -3.65
C ILE A 113 -0.61 -2.79 -4.05
N ALA A 114 -1.50 -3.78 -3.97
CA ALA A 114 -1.20 -5.17 -4.32
C ALA A 114 -0.79 -5.32 -5.80
N GLU A 115 -1.54 -4.69 -6.72
CA GLU A 115 -1.24 -4.65 -8.15
C GLU A 115 0.18 -4.10 -8.43
N ALA A 116 0.62 -3.10 -7.67
CA ALA A 116 1.93 -2.49 -7.85
C ALA A 116 3.08 -3.31 -7.27
N ILE A 117 2.86 -3.98 -6.12
CA ILE A 117 3.91 -4.76 -5.43
C ILE A 117 4.15 -6.11 -6.11
N ALA A 118 3.09 -6.80 -6.54
CA ALA A 118 3.17 -8.15 -7.09
C ALA A 118 4.25 -8.35 -8.19
N PRO A 119 4.32 -7.52 -9.25
CA PRO A 119 5.32 -7.68 -10.30
C PRO A 119 6.75 -7.43 -9.80
N GLU A 120 6.94 -6.54 -8.83
CA GLU A 120 8.27 -6.23 -8.28
C GLU A 120 8.78 -7.37 -7.37
N ILE A 121 7.90 -8.04 -6.62
CA ILE A 121 8.24 -9.27 -5.89
C ILE A 121 8.75 -10.35 -6.86
N GLU A 122 8.03 -10.59 -7.96
CA GLU A 122 8.42 -11.63 -8.93
C GLU A 122 9.77 -11.32 -9.59
N LYS A 123 9.98 -10.07 -10.00
CA LYS A 123 11.24 -9.58 -10.59
C LYS A 123 12.41 -9.74 -9.62
N ARG A 124 12.20 -9.47 -8.33
CA ARG A 124 13.20 -9.67 -7.27
C ARG A 124 13.54 -11.14 -7.08
N LYS A 125 12.52 -12.00 -7.00
CA LYS A 125 12.71 -13.45 -6.89
C LYS A 125 13.58 -13.97 -8.03
N LYS A 126 13.33 -13.54 -9.27
CA LYS A 126 14.16 -13.88 -10.44
C LYS A 126 15.61 -13.40 -10.30
N LYS A 127 15.84 -12.13 -9.92
CA LYS A 127 17.20 -11.58 -9.72
C LYS A 127 17.96 -12.31 -8.61
N MET A 128 17.30 -12.59 -7.48
CA MET A 128 17.87 -13.33 -6.37
C MET A 128 18.27 -14.74 -6.81
N GLN A 129 17.39 -15.43 -7.54
CA GLN A 129 17.68 -16.76 -8.09
C GLN A 129 18.90 -16.74 -9.00
N THR A 130 19.01 -15.76 -9.91
CA THR A 130 20.18 -15.61 -10.77
C THR A 130 21.47 -15.38 -9.97
N ALA A 131 21.43 -14.54 -8.92
CA ALA A 131 22.58 -14.28 -8.07
C ALA A 131 23.03 -15.53 -7.30
N VAL A 132 22.08 -16.27 -6.72
CA VAL A 132 22.34 -17.55 -6.03
C VAL A 132 22.93 -18.57 -6.99
N ASN A 133 22.34 -18.76 -8.19
CA ASN A 133 22.85 -19.70 -9.18
C ASN A 133 24.30 -19.37 -9.58
N LYS A 134 24.59 -18.10 -9.86
CA LYS A 134 25.94 -17.63 -10.16
C LYS A 134 26.92 -17.88 -9.01
N TYR A 135 26.45 -17.80 -7.76
CA TYR A 135 27.30 -18.07 -6.60
C TYR A 135 27.52 -19.58 -6.44
N VAL A 136 26.50 -20.41 -6.54
CA VAL A 136 26.62 -21.89 -6.49
C VAL A 136 27.61 -22.39 -7.55
N GLU A 137 27.50 -21.92 -8.80
CA GLU A 137 28.43 -22.27 -9.88
C GLU A 137 29.90 -21.95 -9.59
N LYS A 138 30.19 -20.95 -8.75
CA LYS A 138 31.57 -20.62 -8.36
C LYS A 138 32.19 -21.64 -7.41
N TYR A 139 31.37 -22.36 -6.66
CA TYR A 139 31.82 -23.29 -5.60
C TYR A 139 31.46 -24.75 -5.89
N THR A 140 30.82 -25.03 -7.03
CA THR A 140 30.55 -26.39 -7.53
C THR A 140 31.33 -26.72 -8.81
N LYS A 141 32.34 -25.90 -9.13
CA LYS A 141 33.36 -26.21 -10.14
C LYS A 141 34.63 -26.73 -9.49
#